data_AF-A0A379V3Q4-F1
#
_entry.id   AF-A0A379V3Q4-F1
#
_cell.length_a   1.000
_cell.length_b   1.000
_cell.length_c   1.000
_cell.angle_alpha   90.00
_cell.angle_beta   90.00
_cell.angle_gamma   90.00
#
_symmetry.space_group_name_H-M   'P 1'
#
loop_
_entity.id
_entity.type
_entity.pdbx_description
1 polymer ?
#
loop_
_entity_poly.entity_id
_entity_poly.type
_entity_poly.pdbx_seq_one_letter_code
_entity_poly.pdbx_strand_id
1 'polypeptide(L)'
;MALEEGAILARFDTTDTQLRAREALMSVLGDKYVVALNLAPATPRWLAAIHADPMKLGLDLRGGVHFLMEVDMDTALGKLQEQNIDSLRSDLREKGIPYTTVRKENNYGLSITFRDSKSA
;
A
#
# COMPACT_ATOMS: atom_id res chain seq x y z
N MET A 1 19.23 8.84 -20.04
CA MET A 1 19.21 9.44 -18.69
C MET A 1 19.80 10.83 -18.83
N ALA A 2 19.08 11.86 -18.40
CA ALA A 2 19.61 13.21 -18.28
C ALA A 2 19.73 13.53 -16.79
N LEU A 3 20.88 14.06 -16.38
CA LEU A 3 21.13 14.53 -15.02
C LEU A 3 21.00 16.05 -15.05
N GLU A 4 19.90 16.58 -14.53
CA GLU A 4 19.68 18.01 -14.37
C GLU A 4 19.37 18.27 -12.90
N GLU A 5 20.19 19.12 -12.26
CA GLU A 5 19.94 19.69 -10.93
C GLU A 5 19.51 18.69 -9.82
N GLY A 6 20.24 17.57 -9.70
CA GLY A 6 19.99 16.59 -8.64
C GLY A 6 18.75 15.71 -8.86
N ALA A 7 18.07 15.85 -10.00
CA ALA A 7 17.01 14.96 -10.44
C ALA A 7 17.52 14.00 -11.53
N ILE A 8 17.09 12.73 -11.46
CA ILE A 8 17.36 11.73 -12.49
C ILE A 8 16.10 11.59 -13.34
N LEU A 9 16.20 11.95 -14.62
CA LEU A 9 15.11 11.75 -15.57
C LEU A 9 15.32 10.46 -16.39
N ALA A 10 14.47 9.47 -16.11
CA ALA A 10 14.38 8.23 -16.86
C ALA A 10 13.15 8.26 -17.78
N ARG A 11 13.36 8.00 -19.08
CA ARG A 11 12.27 7.88 -20.08
C ARG A 11 12.12 6.42 -20.46
N PHE A 12 10.88 5.99 -20.63
CA PHE A 12 10.52 4.63 -21.01
C PHE A 12 9.64 4.67 -22.26
N ASP A 13 9.70 3.62 -23.07
CA ASP A 13 9.01 3.56 -24.36
C ASP A 13 7.50 3.32 -24.22
N THR A 14 7.07 2.71 -23.11
CA THR A 14 5.65 2.41 -22.83
C THR A 14 5.26 2.76 -21.40
N THR A 15 3.99 3.11 -21.22
CA THR A 15 3.40 3.43 -19.90
C THR A 15 3.53 2.28 -18.92
N ASP A 16 3.31 1.03 -19.36
CA ASP A 16 3.44 -0.16 -18.52
C ASP A 16 4.87 -0.33 -17.99
N THR A 17 5.87 -0.09 -18.83
CA THR A 17 7.28 -0.18 -18.41
C THR A 17 7.63 0.93 -17.44
N GLN A 18 7.11 2.14 -17.66
CA GLN A 18 7.28 3.27 -16.75
C GLN A 18 6.66 3.02 -15.36
N LEU A 19 5.47 2.39 -15.31
CA LEU A 19 4.80 2.03 -14.06
C LEU A 19 5.57 0.98 -13.27
N ARG A 20 5.99 -0.12 -13.92
CA ARG A 20 6.80 -1.18 -13.29
C ARG A 20 8.15 -0.64 -12.81
N ALA A 21 8.77 0.24 -13.59
CA ALA A 21 10.02 0.88 -13.19
C ALA A 21 9.83 1.79 -11.97
N ARG A 22 8.73 2.55 -11.89
CA ARG A 22 8.41 3.33 -10.69
C ARG A 22 8.27 2.45 -9.46
N GLU A 23 7.54 1.34 -9.53
CA GLU A 23 7.33 0.43 -8.41
C GLU A 23 8.65 -0.21 -7.91
N ALA A 24 9.49 -0.66 -8.86
CA ALA A 24 10.82 -1.16 -8.55
C ALA A 24 11.72 -0.06 -7.94
N LEU A 25 11.66 1.17 -8.45
CA LEU A 25 12.46 2.27 -7.93
C LEU A 25 11.98 2.74 -6.55
N MET A 26 10.67 2.78 -6.30
CA MET A 26 10.10 3.11 -4.99
C MET A 26 10.54 2.10 -3.92
N SER A 27 10.50 0.80 -4.25
CA SER A 27 10.93 -0.23 -3.29
C SER A 27 12.42 -0.18 -2.96
N VAL A 28 13.27 0.24 -3.91
CA VAL A 28 14.73 0.32 -3.72
C VAL A 28 15.18 1.65 -3.09
N LEU A 29 14.56 2.77 -3.48
CA LEU A 29 14.95 4.12 -3.04
C LEU A 29 14.29 4.51 -1.71
N GLY A 30 13.16 3.89 -1.36
CA GLY A 30 12.41 4.13 -0.12
C GLY A 30 12.02 5.60 0.06
N ASP A 31 11.85 6.02 1.32
CA ASP A 31 11.35 7.36 1.67
C ASP A 31 12.36 8.51 1.46
N LYS A 32 13.61 8.18 1.13
CA LYS A 32 14.69 9.18 0.98
C LYS A 32 14.63 9.96 -0.32
N TYR A 33 13.87 9.46 -1.30
CA TYR A 33 13.77 10.05 -2.63
C TYR A 33 12.32 10.04 -3.12
N VAL A 34 11.88 11.16 -3.70
CA VAL A 34 10.55 11.27 -4.29
C VAL A 34 10.58 10.75 -5.73
N VAL A 35 9.90 9.62 -5.97
CA VAL A 35 9.74 9.04 -7.32
C VAL A 35 8.41 9.46 -7.91
N ALA A 36 8.42 10.48 -8.77
CA ALA A 36 7.22 11.00 -9.44
C ALA A 36 7.16 10.60 -10.91
N LEU A 37 5.95 10.24 -11.40
CA LEU A 37 5.68 10.11 -12.83
C LEU A 37 5.46 11.50 -13.39
N ASN A 38 6.43 12.00 -14.16
CA ASN A 38 6.21 13.20 -14.95
C ASN A 38 5.73 12.80 -16.35
N LEU A 39 4.55 13.28 -16.73
CA LEU A 39 4.07 13.12 -18.10
C LEU A 39 4.76 14.18 -18.94
N ALA A 40 5.85 13.80 -19.60
CA ALA A 40 6.48 14.69 -20.58
C ALA A 40 5.44 15.06 -21.65
N PRO A 41 5.37 16.33 -22.09
CA PRO A 41 4.43 16.74 -23.13
C PRO A 41 4.66 15.90 -24.40
N ALA A 42 3.68 15.08 -24.76
CA ALA A 42 3.70 14.29 -26.00
C ALA A 42 3.35 15.16 -27.22
N THR A 43 3.79 16.42 -27.25
CA THR A 43 3.54 17.32 -28.39
C THR A 43 4.43 16.88 -29.54
N PRO A 44 3.88 16.40 -30.66
CA PRO A 44 4.68 16.04 -31.81
C PRO A 44 5.41 17.27 -32.35
N ARG A 45 6.63 17.10 -32.89
CA ARG A 45 7.42 18.23 -33.44
C ARG A 45 6.65 19.03 -34.50
N TRP A 46 5.81 18.37 -35.28
CA TRP A 46 4.97 19.01 -36.31
C TRP A 46 3.90 19.94 -35.72
N LEU A 47 3.41 19.67 -34.51
CA LEU A 47 2.40 20.47 -33.83
C LEU A 47 3.02 21.66 -33.09
N ALA A 48 4.24 21.49 -32.56
CA ALA A 48 5.02 22.60 -32.02
C ALA A 48 5.44 23.61 -33.12
N ALA A 49 5.69 23.13 -34.34
CA ALA A 49 6.09 23.97 -35.48
C ALA A 49 5.03 25.01 -35.89
N ILE A 50 3.75 24.78 -35.57
CA ILE A 50 2.64 25.69 -35.88
C ILE A 50 2.24 26.58 -34.69
N HIS A 51 3.07 26.70 -33.65
CA HIS A 51 2.76 27.44 -32.41
C HIS A 51 1.46 26.97 -31.72
N ALA A 52 1.04 25.72 -31.93
CA ALA A 52 -0.09 25.16 -31.21
C ALA A 52 0.33 24.77 -29.79
N ASP A 53 -0.38 25.30 -28.80
CA ASP A 53 -0.11 25.02 -27.39
C ASP A 53 -0.43 23.56 -27.03
N PRO A 54 0.37 22.92 -26.15
CA PRO A 54 0.07 21.59 -25.64
C PRO A 54 -1.29 21.58 -24.94
N MET A 55 -2.21 20.72 -25.41
CA MET A 55 -3.51 20.59 -24.75
C MET A 55 -3.33 20.09 -23.31
N LYS A 56 -3.94 20.80 -22.34
CA LYS A 56 -4.09 20.33 -20.96
C LYS A 56 -5.12 19.21 -20.95
N LEU A 57 -4.70 17.99 -21.32
CA LEU A 57 -5.57 16.82 -21.30
C LEU A 57 -6.09 16.60 -19.88
N GLY A 58 -7.41 16.41 -19.73
CA GLY A 58 -8.03 16.07 -18.44
C GLY A 58 -7.62 14.66 -17.97
N LEU A 59 -7.94 14.33 -16.73
CA LEU A 59 -7.61 13.05 -16.08
C LEU A 59 -8.01 11.82 -16.92
N ASP A 60 -9.13 11.89 -17.62
CA ASP A 60 -9.72 10.81 -18.42
C ASP A 60 -8.92 10.50 -19.70
N LEU A 61 -8.25 11.50 -20.27
CA LEU A 61 -7.45 11.36 -21.49
C LEU A 61 -5.95 11.14 -21.22
N ARG A 62 -5.53 11.16 -19.96
CA ARG A 62 -4.12 10.96 -19.53
C ARG A 62 -3.77 9.52 -19.19
N GLY A 63 -4.72 8.58 -19.37
CA GLY A 63 -4.59 7.22 -18.85
C GLY A 63 -4.88 7.22 -17.36
N GLY A 64 -5.85 6.39 -16.96
CA GLY A 64 -6.50 6.43 -15.65
C GLY A 64 -5.57 6.60 -14.45
N VAL A 65 -6.08 7.29 -13.43
CA VAL A 65 -5.47 7.34 -12.10
C VAL A 65 -5.19 5.93 -11.60
N HIS A 66 -3.92 5.54 -11.60
CA HIS A 66 -3.52 4.32 -10.94
C HIS A 66 -3.52 4.60 -9.42
N PHE A 67 -4.68 4.38 -8.81
CA PHE A 67 -4.81 4.40 -7.36
C PHE A 67 -4.04 3.22 -6.80
N LEU A 68 -2.83 3.48 -6.31
CA LEU A 68 -2.13 2.54 -5.47
C LEU A 68 -2.85 2.54 -4.12
N MET A 69 -3.70 1.55 -3.89
CA MET A 69 -4.25 1.30 -2.57
C MET A 69 -3.23 0.50 -1.79
N GLU A 70 -2.39 1.19 -1.03
CA GLU A 70 -1.54 0.54 -0.04
C GLU A 70 -2.46 -0.05 1.05
N VAL A 71 -2.43 -1.37 1.21
CA VAL A 71 -3.14 -2.03 2.29
C VAL A 71 -2.31 -1.87 3.54
N ASP A 72 -2.82 -1.12 4.52
CA ASP A 72 -2.24 -1.07 5.86
C ASP A 72 -2.40 -2.43 6.55
N MET A 73 -1.33 -3.22 6.44
CA MET A 73 -1.26 -4.57 7.00
C MET A 73 -1.29 -4.55 8.53
N ASP A 74 -0.80 -3.50 9.18
CA ASP A 74 -0.81 -3.40 10.64
C ASP A 74 -2.24 -3.26 11.16
N THR A 75 -3.02 -2.41 10.50
CA THR A 75 -4.45 -2.25 10.78
C THR A 75 -5.23 -3.54 10.46
N ALA A 76 -4.91 -4.21 9.35
CA ALA A 76 -5.57 -5.46 8.96
C ALA A 76 -5.32 -6.60 9.96
N LEU A 77 -4.06 -6.80 10.36
CA LEU A 77 -3.68 -7.81 11.33
C LEU A 77 -4.22 -7.50 12.74
N GLY A 78 -4.27 -6.23 13.12
CA GLY A 78 -4.92 -5.79 14.37
C GLY A 78 -6.41 -6.13 14.43
N LYS A 79 -7.15 -5.92 13.32
CA LYS A 79 -8.56 -6.31 13.22
C LYS A 79 -8.76 -7.83 13.26
N LEU A 80 -7.91 -8.59 12.58
CA LEU A 80 -7.95 -10.05 12.63
C LEU A 80 -7.72 -10.58 14.05
N GLN A 81 -6.78 -9.97 14.79
CA GLN A 81 -6.52 -10.30 16.18
C GLN A 81 -7.75 -10.06 17.07
N GLU A 82 -8.49 -8.96 16.86
CA GLU A 82 -9.76 -8.70 17.58
C GLU A 82 -10.85 -9.71 17.26
N GLN A 83 -11.07 -9.99 15.98
CA GLN A 83 -12.07 -10.97 15.55
C GLN A 83 -11.77 -12.35 16.15
N ASN A 84 -10.50 -12.76 16.16
CA ASN A 84 -10.09 -14.03 16.78
C ASN A 84 -10.39 -14.07 18.28
N ILE A 85 -10.21 -12.97 19.03
CA ILE A 85 -10.57 -12.90 20.44
C ILE A 85 -12.06 -13.15 20.63
N ASP A 86 -12.90 -12.48 19.85
CA ASP A 86 -14.35 -12.56 19.98
C ASP A 86 -14.87 -13.95 19.61
N SER A 87 -14.31 -14.56 18.56
CA SER A 87 -14.60 -15.96 18.19
C SER A 87 -14.17 -16.93 19.30
N LEU A 88 -12.94 -16.81 19.82
CA LEU A 88 -12.45 -17.69 20.89
C LEU A 88 -13.29 -17.58 22.17
N ARG A 89 -13.71 -16.37 22.55
CA ARG A 89 -14.60 -16.17 23.71
C ARG A 89 -15.97 -16.81 23.50
N SER A 90 -16.49 -16.75 22.27
CA SER A 90 -17.77 -17.36 21.91
C SER A 90 -17.68 -18.89 21.96
N ASP A 91 -16.65 -19.46 21.34
CA ASP A 91 -16.40 -20.91 21.32
C ASP A 91 -16.19 -21.48 22.73
N LEU A 92 -15.41 -20.80 23.58
CA LEU A 92 -15.18 -21.23 24.96
C LEU A 92 -16.46 -21.19 25.79
N ARG A 93 -17.33 -20.20 25.54
CA ARG A 93 -18.63 -20.09 26.19
C ARG A 93 -19.58 -21.20 25.73
N GLU A 94 -19.61 -21.49 24.44
CA GLU A 94 -20.42 -22.58 23.87
C GLU A 94 -20.00 -23.94 24.41
N LYS A 95 -18.69 -24.18 24.53
CA LYS A 95 -18.12 -25.41 25.09
C LYS A 95 -18.16 -25.46 26.62
N GLY A 96 -18.66 -24.43 27.28
CA GLY A 96 -18.74 -24.36 28.74
C GLY A 96 -17.39 -24.35 29.46
N ILE A 97 -16.31 -23.95 28.79
CA ILE A 97 -14.96 -23.92 29.34
C ILE A 97 -14.75 -22.58 30.07
N PRO A 98 -14.59 -22.58 31.41
CA PRO A 98 -14.38 -21.36 32.16
C PRO A 98 -12.97 -20.79 31.87
N TYR A 99 -12.92 -19.53 31.46
CA TYR A 99 -11.67 -18.77 31.29
C TYR A 99 -11.69 -17.54 32.18
N THR A 100 -10.50 -17.11 32.63
CA THR A 100 -10.35 -15.95 33.49
C THR A 100 -10.14 -14.69 32.67
N THR A 101 -9.29 -14.75 31.64
CA THR A 101 -8.90 -13.56 30.89
C THR A 101 -8.43 -13.94 29.49
N VAL A 102 -8.79 -13.12 28.50
CA VAL A 102 -8.24 -13.16 27.14
C VAL A 102 -7.59 -11.80 26.88
N ARG A 103 -6.32 -11.77 26.47
CA ARG A 103 -5.56 -10.55 26.20
C ARG A 103 -4.87 -10.62 24.85
N LYS A 104 -4.76 -9.47 24.20
CA LYS A 104 -3.86 -9.27 23.06
C LYS A 104 -2.43 -9.32 23.57
N GLU A 105 -1.58 -10.01 22.81
CA GLU A 105 -0.14 -10.03 23.00
C GLU A 105 0.54 -9.29 21.86
N ASN A 106 1.84 -9.01 22.01
CA ASN A 106 2.64 -8.38 20.97
C ASN A 106 2.72 -9.28 19.72
N ASN A 107 3.00 -8.68 18.57
CA ASN A 107 3.15 -9.41 17.30
C ASN A 107 1.88 -10.21 16.90
N TYR A 108 0.70 -9.61 17.12
CA TYR A 108 -0.60 -10.21 16.81
C TYR A 108 -0.90 -11.53 17.57
N GLY A 109 -0.16 -11.79 18.65
CA GLY A 109 -0.34 -12.96 19.51
C GLY A 109 -1.57 -12.86 20.42
N LEU A 110 -2.04 -13.99 20.94
CA LEU A 110 -3.22 -14.06 21.79
C LEU A 110 -2.93 -14.95 22.99
N SER A 111 -3.22 -14.44 24.19
CA SER A 111 -3.01 -15.17 25.44
C SER A 111 -4.34 -15.38 26.16
N ILE A 112 -4.62 -16.64 26.52
CA ILE A 112 -5.81 -17.05 27.25
C ILE A 112 -5.38 -17.69 28.56
N THR A 113 -5.94 -17.20 29.67
CA THR A 113 -5.73 -17.77 30.99
C THR A 113 -6.97 -18.57 31.40
N PHE A 114 -6.78 -19.86 31.66
CA PHE A 114 -7.81 -20.74 32.19
C PHE A 114 -7.70 -20.86 33.71
N ARG A 115 -8.83 -21.14 34.36
CA ARG A 115 -8.83 -21.42 35.79
C ARG A 115 -8.35 -22.86 35.99
N ASP A 116 -7.30 -23.05 36.79
CA ASP A 116 -6.83 -24.39 37.14
C ASP A 116 -7.94 -25.13 37.89
N SER A 117 -8.34 -26.29 37.39
CA SER A 117 -9.36 -27.15 38.01
C SER A 117 -8.80 -27.99 39.17
N LYS A 118 -7.61 -27.64 39.69
CA LYS A 118 -6.89 -28.41 40.73
C LYS A 118 -6.55 -27.64 42.00
N SER A 119 -7.33 -26.63 42.35
CA SER A 119 -7.33 -26.05 43.71
C SER A 119 -8.64 -26.43 44.40
N ALA A 120 -8.50 -27.33 45.37
CA ALA A 120 -9.53 -28.02 46.15
C ALA A 120 -10.50 -27.10 46.91
#